data_AF-A0A1A8ILQ4-F1
#
_entry.id   AF-A0A1A8ILQ4-F1
#
_cell.length_a   1.000
_cell.length_b   1.000
_cell.length_c   1.000
_cell.angle_alpha   90.00
_cell.angle_beta   90.00
_cell.angle_gamma   90.00
#
_symmetry.space_group_name_H-M   'P 1'
#
loop_
_entity.id
_entity.type
_entity.pdbx_description
1 polymer ?
#
loop_
_entity_poly.entity_id
_entity_poly.type
_entity_poly.pdbx_seq_one_letter_code
_entity_poly.pdbx_strand_id
1 'polypeptide(L)'
;MTALVRPAELCADGDKFLQVGDLEKATSFYMSAFRTHATLAVSHMRSLDTSSCEKVIATLEGWLDSNGDNQPKENLHNGLTAVFLSTLRPNNLTATVFKMETLLRSDGRNCEEIFARCTSLLESKRGPHPKGRMRVLLEVTRALACLFSQRHSWQGLRLYLQTYQRNKQETVELVQRRQTAHLPKIKKAFTDKLMQTFPCLGLDSKWTETSKETNKMDVEDSSEAIEFLLALSPDDKDIQELQAAFLFLTGRFVDSSEVYSALLNQGDCQKTPQSFTAAVESPERRTRLLASRAAACLSAGGKTAEECRDLEEAFEIHPASARIYFQKLFTDCGTGLVARNHLRQQAERGLSGFRERVLSRAELRSTEGVELLDPVIAALRTLCHLEPGGGGRELRVRLADCLLLRGEHKEALSICSQLAAAQGQHSYENTVQVLCGYARLLSGDHKGALEDFQSVIEHNAPHPSSCVRALCGRGLLRVIGGFNYLTALDYVTASRLHPQETALTVRCLVPWNYRGLLVTVLLEQGRVMLEEKSSSGEAQSKRDNHRSGTPAGVQALASLLMELQPSSDGPQILAADALYQLGRVEEAYRLLLAAGTPNLRAPVLARLALLQLHRGFHYDTNQLLKKLIV
;
A
#
# COMPACT_ATOMS: atom_id res chain seq x y z
N MET A 1 -44.19 54.95 -2.20
CA MET A 1 -44.59 55.84 -1.08
C MET A 1 -44.84 54.95 0.12
N THR A 2 -43.86 54.79 1.01
CA THR A 2 -43.99 54.06 2.28
C THR A 2 -44.57 55.01 3.32
N ALA A 3 -45.69 54.63 3.94
CA ALA A 3 -46.29 55.39 5.03
C ALA A 3 -45.24 55.65 6.13
N LEU A 4 -45.09 56.92 6.52
CA LEU A 4 -44.31 57.32 7.70
C LEU A 4 -45.04 56.79 8.95
N VAL A 5 -44.78 55.54 9.33
CA VAL A 5 -45.24 54.99 10.60
C VAL A 5 -44.59 55.81 11.72
N ARG A 6 -45.39 56.33 12.66
CA ARG A 6 -44.84 57.19 13.72
C ARG A 6 -44.07 56.33 14.73
N PRO A 7 -42.86 56.73 15.17
CA PRO A 7 -42.05 55.94 16.13
C PRO A 7 -42.77 55.61 17.44
N ALA A 8 -43.71 56.48 17.87
CA ALA A 8 -44.54 56.26 19.04
C ALA A 8 -45.61 55.16 18.84
N GLU A 9 -46.13 55.01 17.62
CA GLU A 9 -47.09 53.95 17.28
C GLU A 9 -46.39 52.58 17.30
N LEU A 10 -45.13 52.51 16.83
CA LEU A 10 -44.31 51.30 16.89
C LEU A 10 -43.99 50.88 18.33
N CYS A 11 -43.74 51.83 19.24
CA CYS A 11 -43.54 51.52 20.65
C CYS A 11 -44.85 51.03 21.31
N ALA A 12 -45.97 51.68 21.01
CA ALA A 12 -47.28 51.29 21.52
C ALA A 12 -47.74 49.90 21.01
N ASP A 13 -47.40 49.56 19.77
CA ASP A 13 -47.64 48.22 19.22
C ASP A 13 -46.71 47.18 19.87
N GLY A 14 -45.45 47.54 20.14
CA GLY A 14 -44.53 46.73 20.95
C GLY A 14 -45.08 46.40 22.34
N ASP A 15 -45.68 47.37 23.02
CA ASP A 15 -46.29 47.19 24.34
C ASP A 15 -47.45 46.20 24.34
N LYS A 16 -48.28 46.22 23.28
CA LYS A 16 -49.39 45.26 23.12
C LYS A 16 -48.85 43.82 23.03
N PHE A 17 -47.80 43.60 22.25
CA PHE A 17 -47.18 42.28 22.14
C PHE A 17 -46.44 41.86 23.41
N LEU A 18 -45.84 42.82 24.12
CA LEU A 18 -45.20 42.59 25.41
C LEU A 18 -46.23 42.12 26.47
N GLN A 19 -47.43 42.71 26.48
CA GLN A 19 -48.54 42.31 27.37
C GLN A 19 -49.08 40.92 27.05
N VAL A 20 -49.08 40.53 25.76
CA VAL A 20 -49.51 39.20 25.29
C VAL A 20 -48.42 38.13 25.51
N GLY A 21 -47.21 38.54 25.91
CA GLY A 21 -46.08 37.65 26.16
C GLY A 21 -45.29 37.24 24.90
N ASP A 22 -45.59 37.86 23.74
CA ASP A 22 -44.85 37.64 22.50
C ASP A 22 -43.61 38.54 22.45
N LEU A 23 -42.56 38.09 23.16
CA LEU A 23 -41.32 38.84 23.37
C LEU A 23 -40.55 39.11 22.07
N GLU A 24 -40.58 38.18 21.11
CA GLU A 24 -39.87 38.34 19.84
C GLU A 24 -40.49 39.45 18.99
N LYS A 25 -41.82 39.48 18.85
CA LYS A 25 -42.52 40.54 18.12
C LYS A 25 -42.45 41.88 18.82
N ALA A 26 -42.59 41.90 20.16
CA ALA A 26 -42.43 43.13 20.93
C ALA A 26 -41.05 43.76 20.68
N THR A 27 -39.99 42.92 20.76
CA THR A 27 -38.61 43.35 20.53
C THR A 27 -38.37 43.82 19.09
N SER A 28 -39.04 43.25 18.09
CA SER A 28 -38.90 43.69 16.69
C SER A 28 -39.54 45.06 16.46
N PHE A 29 -40.70 45.31 17.07
CA PHE A 29 -41.35 46.62 17.03
C PHE A 29 -40.49 47.69 17.71
N TYR A 30 -39.92 47.43 18.89
CA TYR A 30 -38.98 48.37 19.52
C TYR A 30 -37.70 48.58 18.70
N MET A 31 -37.18 47.54 18.04
CA MET A 31 -36.04 47.67 17.12
C MET A 31 -36.37 48.53 15.90
N SER A 32 -37.57 48.40 15.34
CA SER A 32 -38.04 49.25 14.23
C SER A 32 -38.23 50.72 14.66
N ALA A 33 -38.71 50.95 15.89
CA ALA A 33 -38.79 52.28 16.50
C ALA A 33 -37.38 52.86 16.74
N PHE A 34 -36.42 52.03 17.17
CA PHE A 34 -35.03 52.44 17.36
C PHE A 34 -34.34 52.80 16.05
N ARG A 35 -34.61 52.04 14.98
CA ARG A 35 -34.10 52.31 13.62
C ARG A 35 -34.60 53.65 13.07
N THR A 36 -35.84 54.03 13.39
CA THR A 36 -36.46 55.28 12.92
C THR A 36 -36.15 56.47 13.82
N HIS A 37 -36.14 56.30 15.15
CA HIS A 37 -35.85 57.36 16.11
C HIS A 37 -35.25 56.83 17.43
N ALA A 38 -33.94 56.61 17.45
CA ALA A 38 -33.19 55.99 18.54
C ALA A 38 -33.45 56.58 19.94
N THR A 39 -33.51 57.91 20.07
CA THR A 39 -33.68 58.57 21.38
C THR A 39 -35.06 58.32 21.98
N LEU A 40 -36.11 58.32 21.15
CA LEU A 40 -37.50 58.09 21.58
C LEU A 40 -37.71 56.63 22.00
N ALA A 41 -37.17 55.69 21.22
CA ALA A 41 -37.23 54.27 21.55
C ALA A 41 -36.48 53.96 22.85
N VAL A 42 -35.28 54.54 23.05
CA VAL A 42 -34.52 54.34 24.29
C VAL A 42 -35.19 55.01 25.50
N SER A 43 -35.77 56.21 25.34
CA SER A 43 -36.52 56.84 26.44
C SER A 43 -37.76 56.02 26.81
N HIS A 44 -38.46 55.47 25.82
CA HIS A 44 -39.61 54.60 26.02
C HIS A 44 -39.24 53.30 26.75
N MET A 45 -38.17 52.63 26.30
CA MET A 45 -37.66 51.42 26.95
C MET A 45 -37.20 51.65 28.39
N ARG A 46 -36.74 52.86 28.73
CA ARG A 46 -36.38 53.24 30.11
C ARG A 46 -37.59 53.61 30.96
N SER A 47 -38.75 53.92 30.36
CA SER A 47 -40.01 54.14 31.08
C SER A 47 -40.80 52.85 31.35
N LEU A 48 -40.45 51.74 30.70
CA LEU A 48 -41.02 50.42 30.99
C LEU A 48 -40.58 49.92 32.38
N ASP A 49 -41.36 48.99 32.95
CA ASP A 49 -40.97 48.31 34.16
C ASP A 49 -39.67 47.52 33.96
N THR A 50 -38.87 47.42 35.03
CA THR A 50 -37.54 46.79 34.98
C THR A 50 -37.60 45.34 34.51
N SER A 51 -38.66 44.61 34.84
CA SER A 51 -38.82 43.20 34.44
C SER A 51 -39.08 43.03 32.95
N SER A 52 -39.90 43.90 32.36
CA SER A 52 -40.19 43.89 30.93
C SER A 52 -39.01 44.39 30.10
N CYS A 53 -38.30 45.42 30.58
CA CYS A 53 -37.08 45.90 29.96
C CYS A 53 -35.99 44.81 29.94
N GLU A 54 -35.83 44.05 31.04
CA GLU A 54 -34.90 42.93 31.09
C GLU A 54 -35.27 41.78 30.14
N LYS A 55 -36.55 41.45 29.98
CA LYS A 55 -37.01 40.44 29.00
C LYS A 55 -36.70 40.85 27.56
N VAL A 56 -36.89 42.13 27.22
CA VAL A 56 -36.51 42.67 25.90
C VAL A 56 -34.99 42.64 25.71
N ILE A 57 -34.21 43.00 26.73
CA ILE A 57 -32.75 42.91 26.68
C ILE A 57 -32.29 41.46 26.48
N ALA A 58 -32.87 40.50 27.22
CA ALA A 58 -32.55 39.08 27.06
C ALA A 58 -32.88 38.55 25.65
N THR A 59 -33.97 39.04 25.05
CA THR A 59 -34.36 38.70 23.68
C THR A 59 -33.36 39.25 22.66
N LEU A 60 -32.95 40.50 22.82
CA LEU A 60 -31.90 41.12 21.99
C LEU A 60 -30.53 40.42 22.16
N GLU A 61 -30.17 40.01 23.38
CA GLU A 61 -28.97 39.21 23.65
C GLU A 61 -29.04 37.86 22.93
N GLY A 62 -30.19 37.17 23.01
CA GLY A 62 -30.45 35.93 22.28
C GLY A 62 -30.35 36.08 20.76
N TRP A 63 -30.80 37.21 20.20
CA TRP A 63 -30.67 37.50 18.76
C TRP A 63 -29.22 37.71 18.33
N LEU A 64 -28.39 38.31 19.18
CA LEU A 64 -26.96 38.45 18.90
C LEU A 64 -26.20 37.13 19.02
N ASP A 65 -26.64 36.21 19.89
CA ASP A 65 -26.00 34.90 20.09
C ASP A 65 -26.43 33.85 19.03
N SER A 66 -27.66 33.95 18.51
CA SER A 66 -28.26 33.02 17.54
C SER A 66 -27.89 33.39 16.12
N ASN A 67 -26.90 32.72 15.53
CA ASN A 67 -26.54 32.96 14.13
C ASN A 67 -27.36 32.05 13.20
N GLY A 68 -28.62 32.42 12.94
CA GLY A 68 -29.39 31.95 11.77
C GLY A 68 -30.68 31.14 12.02
N ASP A 69 -30.77 30.30 13.06
CA ASP A 69 -31.88 29.31 13.12
C ASP A 69 -33.21 29.85 13.67
N ASN A 70 -33.18 30.95 14.44
CA ASN A 70 -34.36 31.59 15.04
C ASN A 70 -34.47 33.08 14.68
N GLN A 71 -34.09 33.48 13.45
CA GLN A 71 -34.28 34.88 13.05
C GLN A 71 -35.73 35.14 12.62
N PRO A 72 -36.41 36.18 13.14
CA PRO A 72 -37.65 36.66 12.54
C PRO A 72 -37.39 37.08 11.09
N LYS A 73 -38.28 36.70 10.17
CA LYS A 73 -38.16 36.77 8.69
C LYS A 73 -37.98 38.18 8.08
N GLU A 74 -37.70 39.20 8.88
CA GLU A 74 -37.56 40.59 8.43
C GLU A 74 -36.18 41.16 8.80
N ASN A 75 -35.25 41.15 7.85
CA ASN A 75 -34.07 42.03 7.73
C ASN A 75 -33.56 42.73 9.02
N LEU A 76 -33.24 41.97 10.07
CA LEU A 76 -32.64 42.51 11.27
C LEU A 76 -31.12 42.58 11.10
N HIS A 77 -30.57 43.78 11.05
CA HIS A 77 -29.13 43.98 11.05
C HIS A 77 -28.58 43.73 12.45
N ASN A 78 -27.85 42.64 12.66
CA ASN A 78 -27.18 42.31 13.93
C ASN A 78 -26.32 43.48 14.47
N GLY A 79 -25.76 44.32 13.58
CA GLY A 79 -25.07 45.56 13.96
C GLY A 79 -25.97 46.59 14.64
N LEU A 80 -27.21 46.76 14.17
CA LEU A 80 -28.18 47.68 14.75
C LEU A 80 -28.67 47.17 16.11
N THR A 81 -28.85 45.85 16.26
CA THR A 81 -29.18 45.17 17.52
C THR A 81 -28.10 45.41 18.58
N ALA A 82 -26.82 45.28 18.21
CA ALA A 82 -25.70 45.55 19.11
C ALA A 82 -25.60 47.02 19.52
N VAL A 83 -25.95 47.95 18.63
CA VAL A 83 -26.01 49.39 18.95
C VAL A 83 -27.17 49.67 19.91
N PHE A 84 -28.36 49.12 19.67
CA PHE A 84 -29.52 49.26 20.56
C PHE A 84 -29.26 48.69 21.95
N LEU A 85 -28.67 47.50 22.04
CA LEU A 85 -28.28 46.90 23.31
C LEU A 85 -27.27 47.75 24.07
N SER A 86 -26.30 48.34 23.36
CA SER A 86 -25.28 49.20 23.99
C SER A 86 -25.86 50.53 24.49
N THR A 87 -26.93 51.06 23.87
CA THR A 87 -27.58 52.30 24.33
C THR A 87 -28.52 52.07 25.50
N LEU A 88 -29.13 50.89 25.59
CA LEU A 88 -29.93 50.45 26.74
C LEU A 88 -29.03 50.09 27.94
N ARG A 89 -27.93 49.35 27.70
CA ARG A 89 -26.98 48.90 28.72
C ARG A 89 -25.53 49.10 28.21
N PRO A 90 -24.86 50.22 28.57
CA PRO A 90 -23.53 50.59 28.06
C PRO A 90 -22.41 49.56 28.24
N ASN A 91 -22.53 48.68 29.25
CA ASN A 91 -21.57 47.60 29.54
C ASN A 91 -22.13 46.20 29.24
N ASN A 92 -23.08 46.08 28.32
CA ASN A 92 -23.59 44.78 27.89
C ASN A 92 -22.48 43.95 27.24
N LEU A 93 -22.21 42.75 27.78
CA LEU A 93 -21.12 41.88 27.33
C LEU A 93 -21.38 41.34 25.92
N THR A 94 -22.60 40.90 25.61
CA THR A 94 -22.99 40.34 24.30
C THR A 94 -22.81 41.36 23.18
N ALA A 95 -23.28 42.60 23.40
CA ALA A 95 -23.10 43.68 22.43
C ALA A 95 -21.63 44.09 22.27
N THR A 96 -20.85 44.03 23.35
CA THR A 96 -19.42 44.35 23.34
C THR A 96 -18.63 43.30 22.56
N VAL A 97 -18.87 42.01 22.81
CA VAL A 97 -18.25 40.90 22.07
C VAL A 97 -18.63 40.96 20.59
N PHE A 98 -19.90 41.18 20.27
CA PHE A 98 -20.34 41.30 18.88
C PHE A 98 -19.57 42.41 18.14
N LYS A 99 -19.43 43.60 18.76
CA LYS A 99 -18.63 44.69 18.20
C LYS A 99 -17.16 44.29 18.00
N MET A 100 -16.55 43.60 18.96
CA MET A 100 -15.17 43.10 18.84
C MET A 100 -15.04 42.09 17.68
N GLU A 101 -15.95 41.12 17.59
CA GLU A 101 -15.95 40.12 16.50
C GLU A 101 -16.10 40.79 15.13
N THR A 102 -16.96 41.81 15.01
CA THR A 102 -17.08 42.57 13.75
C THR A 102 -15.80 43.32 13.39
N LEU A 103 -15.07 43.85 14.38
CA LEU A 103 -13.78 44.50 14.16
C LEU A 103 -12.66 43.51 13.83
N LEU A 104 -12.70 42.29 14.40
CA LEU A 104 -11.76 41.21 14.07
C LEU A 104 -11.93 40.69 12.63
N ARG A 105 -13.11 40.88 12.03
CA ARG A 105 -13.34 40.60 10.61
C ARG A 105 -12.71 41.66 9.68
N SER A 106 -12.51 42.89 10.15
CA SER A 106 -11.93 43.99 9.37
C SER A 106 -10.43 44.16 9.63
N ASP A 107 -9.59 43.95 8.61
CA ASP A 107 -8.16 44.31 8.46
C ASP A 107 -7.16 44.13 9.63
N GLY A 108 -7.53 43.53 10.76
CA GLY A 108 -6.63 43.08 11.83
C GLY A 108 -5.86 44.17 12.59
N ARG A 109 -6.13 45.47 12.35
CA ARG A 109 -5.37 46.58 12.97
C ARG A 109 -5.72 46.81 14.45
N ASN A 110 -6.90 46.38 14.91
CA ASN A 110 -7.38 46.65 16.26
C ASN A 110 -7.24 45.45 17.22
N CYS A 111 -6.49 44.41 16.84
CA CYS A 111 -6.42 43.16 17.60
C CYS A 111 -5.80 43.33 18.99
N GLU A 112 -4.83 44.24 19.16
CA GLU A 112 -4.20 44.50 20.48
C GLU A 112 -5.17 45.18 21.46
N GLU A 113 -5.96 46.15 20.98
CA GLU A 113 -7.00 46.81 21.78
C GLU A 113 -8.08 45.82 22.21
N ILE A 114 -8.49 44.94 21.29
CA ILE A 114 -9.49 43.90 21.57
C ILE A 114 -8.93 42.90 22.60
N PHE A 115 -7.65 42.51 22.48
CA PHE A 115 -6.99 41.65 23.45
C PHE A 115 -6.94 42.28 24.85
N ALA A 116 -6.51 43.54 24.96
CA ALA A 116 -6.45 44.27 26.23
C ALA A 116 -7.85 44.42 26.86
N ARG A 117 -8.86 44.73 26.03
CA ARG A 117 -10.25 44.89 26.48
C ARG A 117 -10.90 43.58 26.91
N CYS A 118 -10.64 42.46 26.23
CA CYS A 118 -11.11 41.14 26.71
C CYS A 118 -10.42 40.75 28.02
N THR A 119 -9.12 41.04 28.15
CA THR A 119 -8.35 40.77 29.37
C THR A 119 -8.90 41.57 30.56
N SER A 120 -9.19 42.87 30.37
CA SER A 120 -9.79 43.69 31.43
C SER A 120 -11.19 43.24 31.83
N LEU A 121 -12.02 42.78 30.88
CA LEU A 121 -13.35 42.24 31.16
C LEU A 121 -13.31 40.91 31.93
N LEU A 122 -12.29 40.08 31.68
CA LEU A 122 -12.09 38.82 32.39
C LEU A 122 -11.48 39.02 33.80
N GLU A 123 -10.62 40.02 33.98
CA GLU A 123 -9.91 40.29 35.24
C GLU A 123 -10.58 41.35 36.14
N SER A 124 -11.60 42.06 35.64
CA SER A 124 -12.26 43.15 36.36
C SER A 124 -12.80 42.71 37.72
N LYS A 125 -12.33 43.39 38.78
CA LYS A 125 -12.82 43.26 40.17
C LYS A 125 -14.06 44.11 40.46
N ARG A 126 -14.50 44.98 39.54
CA ARG A 126 -15.53 46.02 39.77
C ARG A 126 -16.85 45.78 39.00
N GLY A 127 -17.00 44.68 38.26
CA GLY A 127 -18.23 44.35 37.51
C GLY A 127 -18.68 42.89 37.72
N PRO A 128 -19.86 42.49 37.21
CA PRO A 128 -20.29 41.10 37.27
C PRO A 128 -19.31 40.22 36.49
N HIS A 129 -18.67 39.28 37.19
CA HIS A 129 -17.76 38.33 36.53
C HIS A 129 -18.53 37.55 35.47
N PRO A 130 -18.05 37.49 34.22
CA PRO A 130 -18.66 36.65 33.20
C PRO A 130 -18.63 35.19 33.70
N LYS A 131 -19.78 34.53 33.71
CA LYS A 131 -19.96 33.12 34.12
C LYS A 131 -20.50 32.30 32.95
N GLY A 132 -20.20 31.01 32.95
CA GLY A 132 -20.66 30.05 31.93
C GLY A 132 -20.25 30.45 30.51
N ARG A 133 -21.19 30.33 29.57
CA ARG A 133 -21.02 30.58 28.13
C ARG A 133 -20.34 31.89 27.77
N MET A 134 -20.75 32.98 28.41
CA MET A 134 -20.22 34.32 28.11
C MET A 134 -18.74 34.45 28.46
N ARG A 135 -18.28 33.72 29.48
CA ARG A 135 -16.86 33.66 29.83
C ARG A 135 -16.06 32.96 28.75
N VAL A 136 -16.52 31.79 28.31
CA VAL A 136 -15.86 31.03 27.24
C VAL A 136 -15.81 31.87 25.96
N LEU A 137 -16.90 32.53 25.60
CA LEU A 137 -16.96 33.41 24.43
C LEU A 137 -15.93 34.56 24.50
N LEU A 138 -15.80 35.23 25.65
CA LEU A 138 -14.78 36.26 25.86
C LEU A 138 -13.35 35.69 25.81
N GLU A 139 -13.12 34.51 26.39
CA GLU A 139 -11.80 33.88 26.41
C GLU A 139 -11.36 33.44 24.98
N VAL A 140 -12.27 32.89 24.18
CA VAL A 140 -12.04 32.48 22.78
C VAL A 140 -11.89 33.71 21.85
N THR A 141 -12.60 34.81 22.12
CA THR A 141 -12.42 36.09 21.40
C THR A 141 -11.07 36.73 21.73
N ARG A 142 -10.63 36.65 22.99
CA ARG A 142 -9.28 37.07 23.42
C ARG A 142 -8.20 36.24 22.73
N ALA A 143 -8.39 34.94 22.63
CA ALA A 143 -7.45 34.04 21.97
C ALA A 143 -7.32 34.38 20.47
N LEU A 144 -8.43 34.63 19.78
CA LEU A 144 -8.45 35.06 18.37
C LEU A 144 -7.71 36.39 18.16
N ALA A 145 -7.98 37.37 19.02
CA ALA A 145 -7.31 38.67 18.96
C ALA A 145 -5.79 38.53 19.16
N CYS A 146 -5.37 37.72 20.14
CA CYS A 146 -3.96 37.43 20.40
C CYS A 146 -3.28 36.77 19.19
N LEU A 147 -3.94 35.78 18.57
CA LEU A 147 -3.44 35.07 17.39
C LEU A 147 -3.16 36.02 16.21
N PHE A 148 -4.03 37.01 15.99
CA PHE A 148 -3.87 37.96 14.90
C PHE A 148 -2.89 39.10 15.22
N SER A 149 -2.79 39.53 16.49
CA SER A 149 -1.77 40.50 16.92
C SER A 149 -0.36 39.94 16.85
N GLN A 150 -0.15 38.70 17.33
CA GLN A 150 1.16 38.09 17.43
C GLN A 150 1.25 36.81 16.59
N ARG A 151 1.32 36.96 15.26
CA ARG A 151 1.27 35.83 14.31
C ARG A 151 2.38 34.77 14.49
N HIS A 152 3.49 35.15 15.10
CA HIS A 152 4.63 34.25 15.37
C HIS A 152 4.65 33.71 16.80
N SER A 153 3.71 34.13 17.65
CA SER A 153 3.65 33.74 19.06
C SER A 153 2.68 32.58 19.25
N TRP A 154 3.12 31.56 19.99
CA TRP A 154 2.26 30.45 20.45
C TRP A 154 1.19 30.91 21.45
N GLN A 155 1.30 32.12 22.00
CA GLN A 155 0.43 32.58 23.08
C GLN A 155 -1.06 32.58 22.72
N GLY A 156 -1.43 32.99 21.50
CA GLY A 156 -2.84 32.97 21.07
C GLY A 156 -3.41 31.56 21.01
N LEU A 157 -2.61 30.61 20.51
CA LEU A 157 -2.98 29.20 20.42
C LEU A 157 -3.05 28.54 21.81
N ARG A 158 -2.11 28.87 22.71
CA ARG A 158 -2.14 28.45 24.11
C ARG A 158 -3.42 28.89 24.83
N LEU A 159 -3.89 30.11 24.56
CA LEU A 159 -5.13 30.61 25.13
C LEU A 159 -6.35 29.81 24.64
N TYR A 160 -6.39 29.39 23.37
CA TYR A 160 -7.42 28.48 22.87
C TYR A 160 -7.38 27.13 23.59
N LEU A 161 -6.20 26.54 23.80
CA LEU A 161 -6.08 25.27 24.50
C LEU A 161 -6.50 25.36 25.97
N GLN A 162 -6.10 26.42 26.68
CA GLN A 162 -6.55 26.65 28.06
C GLN A 162 -8.07 26.79 28.16
N THR A 163 -8.73 27.41 27.18
CA THR A 163 -10.20 27.46 27.15
C THR A 163 -10.82 26.10 26.87
N TYR A 164 -10.22 25.35 25.94
CA TYR A 164 -10.68 24.02 25.56
C TYR A 164 -10.58 23.01 26.72
N GLN A 165 -9.45 22.99 27.43
CA GLN A 165 -9.25 22.16 28.63
C GLN A 165 -10.32 22.39 29.71
N ARG A 166 -10.75 23.66 29.89
CA ARG A 166 -11.77 24.02 30.89
C ARG A 166 -13.17 23.63 30.45
N ASN A 167 -13.51 23.80 29.18
CA ASN A 167 -14.84 23.50 28.65
C ASN A 167 -14.77 23.10 27.16
N LYS A 168 -14.58 21.80 26.90
CA LYS A 168 -14.35 21.25 25.56
C LYS A 168 -15.51 21.53 24.60
N GLN A 169 -16.71 21.10 24.98
CA GLN A 169 -17.90 21.15 24.12
C GLN A 169 -18.29 22.60 23.80
N GLU A 170 -18.35 23.48 24.80
CA GLU A 170 -18.77 24.87 24.59
C GLU A 170 -17.74 25.67 23.78
N THR A 171 -16.44 25.39 23.96
CA THR A 171 -15.38 26.03 23.17
C THR A 171 -15.50 25.66 21.69
N VAL A 172 -15.67 24.38 21.37
CA VAL A 172 -15.81 23.89 19.99
C VAL A 172 -17.05 24.49 19.33
N GLU A 173 -18.20 24.44 20.01
CA GLU A 173 -19.45 25.03 19.49
C GLU A 173 -19.31 26.53 19.21
N LEU A 174 -18.68 27.30 20.11
CA LEU A 174 -18.51 28.73 19.94
C LEU A 174 -17.53 29.07 18.83
N VAL A 175 -16.41 28.34 18.71
CA VAL A 175 -15.44 28.54 17.62
C VAL A 175 -16.10 28.21 16.28
N GLN A 176 -16.80 27.07 16.17
CA GLN A 176 -17.49 26.65 14.96
C GLN A 176 -18.63 27.59 14.57
N ARG A 177 -19.35 28.20 15.52
CA ARG A 177 -20.49 29.09 15.20
C ARG A 177 -20.10 30.56 15.00
N ARG A 178 -19.18 31.08 15.81
CA ARG A 178 -18.83 32.52 15.86
C ARG A 178 -17.60 32.87 15.04
N GLN A 179 -16.66 31.92 14.89
CA GLN A 179 -15.36 32.13 14.25
C GLN A 179 -15.20 31.38 12.93
N THR A 180 -16.29 30.99 12.27
CA THR A 180 -16.31 30.28 10.97
C THR A 180 -15.35 30.88 9.93
N ALA A 181 -15.40 32.20 9.73
CA ALA A 181 -14.58 32.91 8.75
C ALA A 181 -13.07 32.87 9.08
N HIS A 182 -12.72 32.63 10.34
CA HIS A 182 -11.34 32.57 10.82
C HIS A 182 -10.84 31.14 11.02
N LEU A 183 -11.73 30.14 10.97
CA LEU A 183 -11.42 28.73 11.19
C LEU A 183 -10.25 28.22 10.32
N PRO A 184 -10.15 28.54 9.01
CA PRO A 184 -9.00 28.10 8.20
C PRO A 184 -7.67 28.68 8.70
N LYS A 185 -7.68 29.93 9.20
CA LYS A 185 -6.48 30.57 9.74
C LYS A 185 -6.08 29.98 11.09
N ILE A 186 -7.06 29.65 11.93
CA ILE A 186 -6.84 28.99 13.22
C ILE A 186 -6.24 27.60 12.98
N LYS A 187 -6.86 26.79 12.13
CA LYS A 187 -6.34 25.47 11.73
C LYS A 187 -4.91 25.56 11.24
N LYS A 188 -4.66 26.44 10.26
CA LYS A 188 -3.33 26.65 9.69
C LYS A 188 -2.30 27.04 10.74
N ALA A 189 -2.65 27.92 11.68
CA ALA A 189 -1.72 28.32 12.74
C ALA A 189 -1.36 27.18 13.69
N PHE A 190 -2.33 26.34 14.07
CA PHE A 190 -2.06 25.13 14.86
C PHE A 190 -1.21 24.12 14.09
N THR A 191 -1.55 23.85 12.82
CA THR A 191 -0.77 22.91 11.99
C THR A 191 0.64 23.41 11.78
N ASP A 192 0.83 24.67 11.40
CA ASP A 192 2.16 25.26 11.19
C ASP A 192 3.01 25.18 12.47
N LYS A 193 2.40 25.38 13.65
CA LYS A 193 3.10 25.28 14.93
C LYS A 193 3.45 23.83 15.31
N LEU A 194 2.54 22.88 15.11
CA LEU A 194 2.80 21.46 15.32
C LEU A 194 3.96 20.98 14.45
N MET A 195 3.99 21.41 13.18
CA MET A 195 5.03 21.07 12.22
C MET A 195 6.38 21.71 12.57
N GLN A 196 6.39 22.93 13.12
CA GLN A 196 7.62 23.54 13.65
C GLN A 196 8.16 22.81 14.89
N THR A 197 7.26 22.30 15.73
CA THR A 197 7.63 21.61 16.98
C THR A 197 8.14 20.21 16.69
N PHE A 198 7.54 19.54 15.69
CA PHE A 198 7.96 18.24 15.19
C PHE A 198 8.21 18.31 13.68
N PRO A 199 9.41 18.73 13.24
CA PRO A 199 9.75 18.83 11.82
C PRO A 199 9.58 17.53 11.04
N CYS A 200 9.64 16.39 11.73
CA CYS A 200 9.36 15.05 11.20
C CYS A 200 7.89 14.81 10.81
N LEU A 201 6.93 15.61 11.32
CA LEU A 201 5.55 15.67 10.79
C LEU A 201 5.51 16.33 9.40
N GLY A 202 6.56 17.10 9.05
CA GLY A 202 6.88 17.68 7.75
C GLY A 202 7.09 16.65 6.65
N LEU A 203 5.99 16.09 6.15
CA LEU A 203 6.02 15.05 5.12
C LEU A 203 6.28 15.61 3.70
N ASP A 204 6.33 16.93 3.52
CA ASP A 204 6.70 17.61 2.27
C ASP A 204 8.05 18.35 2.38
N SER A 205 8.90 18.21 1.36
CA SER A 205 10.29 18.71 1.27
C SER A 205 10.45 20.23 1.17
N LYS A 206 9.40 21.02 1.43
CA LYS A 206 9.32 22.43 1.07
C LYS A 206 9.56 23.43 2.21
N TRP A 207 10.24 23.09 3.30
CA TRP A 207 10.50 24.12 4.33
C TRP A 207 11.90 24.00 4.91
N THR A 208 12.72 25.01 4.63
CA THR A 208 14.07 25.23 5.14
C THR A 208 14.03 25.74 6.57
N GLU A 209 14.93 25.20 7.38
CA GLU A 209 15.25 25.59 8.75
C GLU A 209 15.51 27.10 8.85
N THR A 210 14.57 27.84 9.44
CA THR A 210 14.87 29.14 10.04
C THR A 210 13.84 29.48 11.11
N SER A 211 14.11 29.13 12.36
CA SER A 211 13.78 30.03 13.47
C SER A 211 14.48 29.59 14.75
N LYS A 212 15.26 30.51 15.32
CA LYS A 212 15.90 30.39 16.63
C LYS A 212 14.86 30.13 17.72
N GLU A 213 15.27 29.27 18.63
CA GLU A 213 14.56 28.81 19.83
C GLU A 213 14.04 29.97 20.69
N THR A 214 12.82 29.83 21.20
CA THR A 214 12.38 30.40 22.50
C THR A 214 10.96 29.98 22.95
N ASN A 215 10.15 29.27 22.14
CA ASN A 215 8.83 28.78 22.56
C ASN A 215 8.52 27.39 21.95
N LYS A 216 9.06 26.31 22.53
CA LYS A 216 8.72 24.93 22.15
C LYS A 216 7.39 24.54 22.81
N MET A 217 6.51 23.88 22.06
CA MET A 217 5.26 23.30 22.57
C MET A 217 5.60 21.97 23.25
N ASP A 218 4.99 21.69 24.40
CA ASP A 218 5.18 20.41 25.08
C ASP A 218 4.37 19.29 24.38
N VAL A 219 4.71 18.03 24.64
CA VAL A 219 4.05 16.86 24.02
C VAL A 219 2.56 16.80 24.41
N GLU A 220 2.22 17.17 25.66
CA GLU A 220 0.84 17.23 26.14
C GLU A 220 0.03 18.33 25.43
N ASP A 221 0.57 19.55 25.36
CA ASP A 221 -0.02 20.67 24.60
C ASP A 221 -0.23 20.31 23.12
N SER A 222 0.64 19.46 22.56
CA SER A 222 0.56 18.98 21.17
C SER A 222 -0.55 17.97 20.97
N SER A 223 -0.71 17.03 21.91
CA SER A 223 -1.82 16.08 21.90
C SER A 223 -3.17 16.80 22.00
N GLU A 224 -3.27 17.79 22.87
CA GLU A 224 -4.49 18.58 23.05
C GLU A 224 -4.79 19.48 21.85
N ALA A 225 -3.77 20.03 21.20
CA ALA A 225 -3.94 20.77 19.95
C ALA A 225 -4.54 19.92 18.85
N ILE A 226 -4.09 18.67 18.71
CA ILE A 226 -4.64 17.73 17.73
C ILE A 226 -6.07 17.33 18.10
N GLU A 227 -6.36 17.05 19.38
CA GLU A 227 -7.71 16.75 19.86
C GLU A 227 -8.67 17.91 19.57
N PHE A 228 -8.24 19.15 19.84
CA PHE A 228 -9.00 20.36 19.55
C PHE A 228 -9.27 20.52 18.05
N LEU A 229 -8.25 20.30 17.21
CA LEU A 229 -8.39 20.37 15.76
C LEU A 229 -9.38 19.32 15.21
N LEU A 230 -9.33 18.09 15.72
CA LEU A 230 -10.27 17.01 15.35
C LEU A 230 -11.70 17.34 15.81
N ALA A 231 -11.86 17.90 17.01
CA ALA A 231 -13.18 18.33 17.49
C ALA A 231 -13.76 19.47 16.63
N LEU A 232 -12.92 20.36 16.12
CA LEU A 232 -13.33 21.42 15.19
C LEU A 232 -13.70 20.88 13.80
N SER A 233 -13.05 19.83 13.33
CA SER A 233 -13.28 19.26 12.00
C SER A 233 -12.89 17.77 11.96
N PRO A 234 -13.82 16.87 12.31
CA PRO A 234 -13.52 15.45 12.43
C PRO A 234 -13.23 14.79 11.07
N ASP A 235 -13.82 15.29 9.99
CA ASP A 235 -13.70 14.73 8.63
C ASP A 235 -12.50 15.27 7.83
N ASP A 236 -11.66 16.09 8.45
CA ASP A 236 -10.51 16.71 7.79
C ASP A 236 -9.34 15.72 7.71
N LYS A 237 -9.13 15.15 6.52
CA LYS A 237 -8.11 14.13 6.25
C LYS A 237 -6.69 14.60 6.63
N ASP A 238 -6.39 15.89 6.46
CA ASP A 238 -5.05 16.42 6.75
C ASP A 238 -4.79 16.46 8.27
N ILE A 239 -5.83 16.69 9.07
CA ILE A 239 -5.76 16.68 10.54
C ILE A 239 -5.67 15.24 11.07
N GLN A 240 -6.43 14.31 10.47
CA GLN A 240 -6.33 12.88 10.81
C GLN A 240 -4.94 12.31 10.47
N GLU A 241 -4.36 12.70 9.32
CA GLU A 241 -3.00 12.31 8.94
C GLU A 241 -1.96 12.87 9.93
N LEU A 242 -2.13 14.13 10.36
CA LEU A 242 -1.29 14.75 11.39
C LEU A 242 -1.40 14.02 12.74
N GLN A 243 -2.60 13.59 13.13
CA GLN A 243 -2.82 12.78 14.32
C GLN A 243 -2.07 11.45 14.24
N ALA A 244 -2.21 10.73 13.12
CA ALA A 244 -1.55 9.44 12.92
C ALA A 244 -0.01 9.58 12.99
N ALA A 245 0.53 10.64 12.38
CA ALA A 245 1.97 10.94 12.41
C ALA A 245 2.45 11.32 13.82
N PHE A 246 1.67 12.07 14.59
CA PHE A 246 2.00 12.39 15.99
C PHE A 246 1.97 11.15 16.89
N LEU A 247 0.98 10.27 16.72
CA LEU A 247 0.92 8.98 17.43
C LEU A 247 2.13 8.09 17.12
N PHE A 248 2.58 8.09 15.86
CA PHE A 248 3.80 7.37 15.46
C PHE A 248 5.03 7.91 16.20
N LEU A 249 5.23 9.23 16.21
CA LEU A 249 6.40 9.86 16.85
C LEU A 249 6.42 9.70 18.37
N THR A 250 5.25 9.60 19.00
CA THR A 250 5.11 9.37 20.44
C THR A 250 5.22 7.89 20.83
N GLY A 251 5.45 6.98 19.86
CA GLY A 251 5.63 5.55 20.09
C GLY A 251 4.31 4.76 20.20
N ARG A 252 3.16 5.39 19.98
CA ARG A 252 1.84 4.75 19.96
C ARG A 252 1.55 4.16 18.58
N PHE A 253 2.36 3.17 18.21
CA PHE A 253 2.39 2.62 16.85
C PHE A 253 1.09 1.92 16.43
N VAL A 254 0.41 1.24 17.35
CA VAL A 254 -0.87 0.54 17.07
C VAL A 254 -1.98 1.55 16.74
N ASP A 255 -2.14 2.57 17.59
CA ASP A 255 -3.15 3.60 17.35
C ASP A 255 -2.87 4.38 16.05
N SER A 256 -1.58 4.62 15.75
CA SER A 256 -1.14 5.24 14.49
C SER A 256 -1.55 4.41 13.26
N SER A 257 -1.33 3.09 13.29
CA SER A 257 -1.66 2.22 12.15
C SER A 257 -3.17 2.09 11.93
N GLU A 258 -3.98 2.12 13.00
CA GLU A 258 -5.44 2.14 12.91
C GLU A 258 -5.95 3.41 12.21
N VAL A 259 -5.44 4.58 12.57
CA VAL A 259 -5.82 5.84 11.92
C VAL A 259 -5.41 5.86 10.45
N TYR A 260 -4.19 5.41 10.11
CA TYR A 260 -3.78 5.28 8.70
C TYR A 260 -4.64 4.28 7.93
N SER A 261 -5.09 3.20 8.56
CA SER A 261 -5.99 2.23 7.94
C SER A 261 -7.37 2.84 7.66
N ALA A 262 -7.91 3.62 8.60
CA ALA A 262 -9.16 4.34 8.40
C ALA A 262 -9.05 5.34 7.23
N LEU A 263 -7.95 6.09 7.14
CA LEU A 263 -7.69 7.03 6.05
C LEU A 263 -7.64 6.36 4.67
N LEU A 264 -6.93 5.23 4.56
CA LEU A 264 -6.82 4.47 3.31
C LEU A 264 -8.18 3.87 2.87
N ASN A 265 -8.97 3.36 3.82
CA ASN A 265 -10.28 2.75 3.53
C ASN A 265 -11.35 3.79 3.12
N GLN A 266 -11.26 5.02 3.63
CA GLN A 266 -12.15 6.12 3.25
C GLN A 266 -11.96 6.56 1.79
N GLY A 267 -10.76 6.40 1.23
CA GLY A 267 -10.47 6.65 -0.18
C GLY A 267 -11.10 5.62 -1.13
N ASP A 268 -11.20 4.35 -0.70
CA ASP A 268 -11.71 3.26 -1.54
C ASP A 268 -13.26 3.15 -1.56
N CYS A 269 -13.95 3.64 -0.52
CA CYS A 269 -15.42 3.62 -0.45
C CYS A 269 -16.14 4.67 -1.33
N GLN A 270 -15.41 5.64 -1.90
CA GLN A 270 -15.99 6.70 -2.76
C GLN A 270 -16.00 6.35 -4.26
N LYS A 271 -15.81 5.08 -4.64
CA LYS A 271 -15.99 4.58 -6.01
C LYS A 271 -17.47 4.35 -6.36
N THR A 272 -18.34 5.32 -6.09
CA THR A 272 -19.68 5.38 -6.69
C THR A 272 -19.67 6.32 -7.89
N PRO A 273 -20.28 5.95 -9.04
CA PRO A 273 -20.09 6.64 -10.33
C PRO A 273 -20.86 7.97 -10.47
N GLN A 274 -21.16 8.69 -9.38
CA GLN A 274 -21.99 9.89 -9.41
C GLN A 274 -21.50 10.98 -8.44
N SER A 275 -20.23 11.38 -8.57
CA SER A 275 -19.70 12.60 -7.95
C SER A 275 -18.49 13.07 -8.74
N PHE A 276 -18.69 13.98 -9.68
CA PHE A 276 -17.65 14.48 -10.60
C PHE A 276 -16.70 15.50 -9.97
N THR A 277 -16.63 15.64 -8.65
CA THR A 277 -15.73 16.60 -7.97
C THR A 277 -15.18 16.08 -6.63
N ALA A 278 -14.99 14.77 -6.47
CA ALA A 278 -14.11 14.27 -5.40
C ALA A 278 -12.66 14.42 -5.87
N ALA A 279 -11.87 15.26 -5.19
CA ALA A 279 -10.45 15.44 -5.50
C ALA A 279 -9.76 14.06 -5.52
N VAL A 280 -9.34 13.62 -6.70
CA VAL A 280 -8.56 12.39 -6.87
C VAL A 280 -7.36 12.49 -5.93
N GLU A 281 -7.25 11.57 -4.96
CA GLU A 281 -6.13 11.54 -4.04
C GLU A 281 -4.83 11.46 -4.85
N SER A 282 -3.88 12.37 -4.58
CA SER A 282 -2.63 12.38 -5.32
C SER A 282 -1.87 11.07 -5.08
N PRO A 283 -1.21 10.52 -6.11
CA PRO A 283 -0.44 9.27 -5.96
C PRO A 283 0.65 9.40 -4.87
N GLU A 284 1.19 10.61 -4.69
CA GLU A 284 2.14 10.95 -3.62
C GLU A 284 1.51 10.81 -2.22
N ARG A 285 0.27 11.26 -2.04
CA ARG A 285 -0.44 11.15 -0.76
C ARG A 285 -0.75 9.70 -0.43
N ARG A 286 -1.25 8.91 -1.41
CA ARG A 286 -1.50 7.48 -1.19
C ARG A 286 -0.21 6.73 -0.83
N THR A 287 0.88 6.98 -1.56
CA THR A 287 2.20 6.43 -1.29
C THR A 287 2.68 6.74 0.12
N ARG A 288 2.48 7.98 0.57
CA ARG A 288 2.81 8.43 1.92
C ARG A 288 2.01 7.67 2.99
N LEU A 289 0.70 7.58 2.85
CA LEU A 289 -0.16 6.88 3.80
C LEU A 289 0.20 5.40 3.92
N LEU A 290 0.46 4.73 2.80
CA LEU A 290 0.92 3.33 2.77
C LEU A 290 2.28 3.15 3.46
N ALA A 291 3.27 3.99 3.13
CA ALA A 291 4.59 3.94 3.75
C ALA A 291 4.53 4.21 5.27
N SER A 292 3.68 5.15 5.70
CA SER A 292 3.47 5.46 7.12
C SER A 292 2.75 4.35 7.87
N ARG A 293 1.73 3.71 7.27
CA ARG A 293 1.06 2.55 7.87
C ARG A 293 2.03 1.39 8.03
N ALA A 294 2.82 1.08 7.00
CA ALA A 294 3.84 0.05 7.06
C ALA A 294 4.87 0.31 8.16
N ALA A 295 5.34 1.56 8.27
CA ALA A 295 6.27 1.96 9.34
C ALA A 295 5.65 1.75 10.72
N ALA A 296 4.40 2.17 10.93
CA ALA A 296 3.70 2.02 12.20
C ALA A 296 3.55 0.55 12.58
N CYS A 297 3.07 -0.30 11.67
CA CYS A 297 2.88 -1.72 11.95
C CYS A 297 4.19 -2.45 12.26
N LEU A 298 5.25 -2.21 11.48
CA LEU A 298 6.56 -2.82 11.71
C LEU A 298 7.19 -2.37 13.03
N SER A 299 7.00 -1.11 13.42
CA SER A 299 7.43 -0.58 14.71
C SER A 299 6.63 -1.15 15.89
N ALA A 300 5.35 -1.51 15.68
CA ALA A 300 4.53 -2.19 16.69
C ALA A 300 4.94 -3.65 16.94
N GLY A 301 5.93 -4.17 16.21
CA GLY A 301 6.32 -5.59 16.25
C GLY A 301 5.48 -6.48 15.34
N GLY A 302 4.70 -5.88 14.45
CA GLY A 302 4.00 -6.55 13.38
C GLY A 302 4.97 -7.38 12.52
N LYS A 303 4.57 -8.62 12.24
CA LYS A 303 5.29 -9.57 11.38
C LYS A 303 4.39 -10.05 10.24
N THR A 304 3.35 -9.29 9.92
CA THR A 304 2.31 -9.78 9.00
C THR A 304 2.70 -9.46 7.56
N ALA A 305 2.36 -10.37 6.64
CA ALA A 305 2.57 -10.19 5.20
C ALA A 305 1.79 -9.00 4.62
N GLU A 306 0.87 -8.40 5.38
CA GLU A 306 0.12 -7.20 5.00
C GLU A 306 1.00 -5.94 5.06
N GLU A 307 1.94 -5.90 6.00
CA GLU A 307 2.76 -4.72 6.26
C GLU A 307 3.82 -4.48 5.18
N CYS A 308 4.33 -5.57 4.59
CA CYS A 308 5.22 -5.49 3.42
C CYS A 308 4.46 -5.25 2.13
N ARG A 309 3.19 -5.69 2.03
CA ARG A 309 2.34 -5.37 0.88
C ARG A 309 2.09 -3.87 0.74
N ASP A 310 1.95 -3.15 1.85
CA ASP A 310 1.83 -1.69 1.81
C ASP A 310 3.07 -1.00 1.23
N LEU A 311 4.26 -1.47 1.61
CA LEU A 311 5.51 -0.98 1.02
C LEU A 311 5.61 -1.33 -0.45
N GLU A 312 5.25 -2.57 -0.82
CA GLU A 312 5.17 -3.02 -2.21
C GLU A 312 4.27 -2.10 -3.05
N GLU A 313 3.03 -1.87 -2.60
CA GLU A 313 2.08 -0.99 -3.27
C GLU A 313 2.59 0.46 -3.34
N ALA A 314 3.21 0.96 -2.27
CA ALA A 314 3.78 2.32 -2.25
C ALA A 314 4.87 2.51 -3.33
N PHE A 315 5.75 1.52 -3.49
CA PHE A 315 6.81 1.57 -4.51
C PHE A 315 6.29 1.36 -5.93
N GLU A 316 5.18 0.62 -6.10
CA GLU A 316 4.50 0.49 -7.39
C GLU A 316 3.81 1.78 -7.82
N ILE A 317 3.18 2.52 -6.90
CA ILE A 317 2.48 3.77 -7.20
C ILE A 317 3.48 4.90 -7.52
N HIS A 318 4.42 5.17 -6.61
CA HIS A 318 5.37 6.28 -6.79
C HIS A 318 6.73 6.03 -6.10
N PRO A 319 7.70 5.39 -6.77
CA PRO A 319 8.92 4.89 -6.16
C PRO A 319 9.84 5.99 -5.58
N ALA A 320 9.86 7.18 -6.19
CA ALA A 320 10.67 8.29 -5.71
C ALA A 320 10.19 8.79 -4.33
N SER A 321 8.87 8.98 -4.18
CA SER A 321 8.25 9.40 -2.91
C SER A 321 8.32 8.30 -1.87
N ALA A 322 8.04 7.04 -2.27
CA ALA A 322 8.16 5.89 -1.38
C ALA A 322 9.57 5.78 -0.78
N ARG A 323 10.62 6.02 -1.58
CA ARG A 323 12.00 6.03 -1.11
C ARG A 323 12.27 7.15 -0.10
N ILE A 324 11.76 8.36 -0.34
CA ILE A 324 11.91 9.49 0.60
C ILE A 324 11.22 9.16 1.93
N TYR A 325 9.99 8.65 1.89
CA TYR A 325 9.25 8.29 3.10
C TYR A 325 9.89 7.11 3.83
N PHE A 326 10.38 6.11 3.10
CA PHE A 326 11.11 5.00 3.71
C PHE A 326 12.36 5.52 4.45
N GLN A 327 13.13 6.41 3.84
CA GLN A 327 14.30 7.00 4.48
C GLN A 327 13.95 7.85 5.71
N LYS A 328 12.80 8.52 5.73
CA LYS A 328 12.38 9.33 6.89
C LYS A 328 11.84 8.49 8.05
N LEU A 329 11.08 7.43 7.76
CA LEU A 329 10.31 6.70 8.78
C LEU A 329 11.04 5.46 9.32
N PHE A 330 12.03 4.93 8.60
CA PHE A 330 12.66 3.65 8.92
C PHE A 330 14.13 3.76 9.38
N THR A 331 14.69 4.97 9.50
CA THR A 331 16.08 5.18 9.93
C THR A 331 16.29 5.01 11.42
N ASP A 332 15.31 5.35 12.25
CA ASP A 332 15.59 5.69 13.66
C ASP A 332 15.45 4.51 14.63
N CYS A 333 15.02 3.32 14.17
CA CYS A 333 14.72 2.19 15.06
C CYS A 333 15.17 0.81 14.53
N GLY A 334 16.00 0.74 13.48
CA GLY A 334 16.38 -0.55 12.86
C GLY A 334 15.23 -1.26 12.11
N THR A 335 14.03 -0.67 12.11
CA THR A 335 12.84 -1.12 11.39
C THR A 335 13.10 -1.23 9.89
N GLY A 336 13.95 -0.37 9.32
CA GLY A 336 14.36 -0.48 7.92
C GLY A 336 15.18 -1.74 7.58
N LEU A 337 15.91 -2.31 8.54
CA LEU A 337 16.57 -3.61 8.35
C LEU A 337 15.56 -4.76 8.47
N VAL A 338 14.64 -4.65 9.44
CA VAL A 338 13.54 -5.62 9.62
C VAL A 338 12.67 -5.69 8.37
N ALA A 339 12.25 -4.55 7.81
CA ALA A 339 11.48 -4.46 6.58
C ALA A 339 12.17 -5.18 5.41
N ARG A 340 13.46 -4.88 5.18
CA ARG A 340 14.25 -5.54 4.12
C ARG A 340 14.36 -7.04 4.34
N ASN A 341 14.59 -7.48 5.58
CA ASN A 341 14.68 -8.91 5.89
C ASN A 341 13.34 -9.62 5.70
N HIS A 342 12.23 -8.96 6.06
CA HIS A 342 10.89 -9.50 5.85
C HIS A 342 10.56 -9.65 4.35
N LEU A 343 10.84 -8.62 3.55
CA LEU A 343 10.70 -8.68 2.08
C LEU A 343 11.52 -9.82 1.46
N ARG A 344 12.77 -10.01 1.92
CA ARG A 344 13.61 -11.14 1.45
C ARG A 344 13.01 -12.49 1.82
N GLN A 345 12.56 -12.66 3.06
CA GLN A 345 11.92 -13.91 3.50
C GLN A 345 10.61 -14.18 2.77
N GLN A 346 9.81 -13.14 2.48
CA GLN A 346 8.58 -13.26 1.70
C GLN A 346 8.88 -13.72 0.28
N ALA A 347 9.88 -13.12 -0.38
CA ALA A 347 10.32 -13.53 -1.70
C ALA A 347 10.83 -14.99 -1.71
N GLU A 348 11.61 -15.40 -0.70
CA GLU A 348 12.11 -16.77 -0.58
C GLU A 348 11.01 -17.80 -0.35
N ARG A 349 10.05 -17.50 0.55
CA ARG A 349 8.87 -18.35 0.79
C ARG A 349 7.98 -18.46 -0.45
N GLY A 350 7.79 -17.36 -1.18
CA GLY A 350 7.03 -17.37 -2.43
C GLY A 350 7.72 -18.21 -3.52
N LEU A 351 9.04 -18.10 -3.64
CA LEU A 351 9.83 -18.91 -4.57
C LEU A 351 9.83 -20.40 -4.25
N SER A 352 9.93 -20.77 -2.97
CA SER A 352 9.82 -22.18 -2.58
C SER A 352 8.42 -22.72 -2.88
N GLY A 353 7.37 -21.97 -2.54
CA GLY A 353 5.99 -22.32 -2.86
C GLY A 353 5.74 -22.46 -4.36
N PHE A 354 6.32 -21.58 -5.18
CA PHE A 354 6.29 -21.68 -6.64
C PHE A 354 6.92 -23.00 -7.12
N ARG A 355 8.13 -23.33 -6.65
CA ARG A 355 8.84 -24.56 -7.07
C ARG A 355 8.07 -25.83 -6.70
N GLU A 356 7.56 -25.90 -5.47
CA GLU A 356 6.75 -27.03 -5.00
C GLU A 356 5.46 -27.18 -5.83
N ARG A 357 4.78 -26.06 -6.12
CA ARG A 357 3.56 -26.05 -6.94
C ARG A 357 3.83 -26.50 -8.38
N VAL A 358 4.95 -26.08 -8.97
CA VAL A 358 5.35 -26.50 -10.32
C VAL A 358 5.65 -27.99 -10.37
N LEU A 359 6.42 -28.51 -9.41
CA LEU A 359 6.82 -29.92 -9.38
C LEU A 359 5.64 -30.85 -9.08
N SER A 360 4.63 -30.38 -8.36
CA SER A 360 3.42 -31.15 -8.04
C SER A 360 2.34 -31.14 -9.14
N ARG A 361 2.51 -30.39 -10.24
CA ARG A 361 1.52 -30.38 -11.35
C ARG A 361 1.31 -31.79 -11.91
N ALA A 362 0.05 -32.20 -12.02
CA ALA A 362 -0.35 -33.45 -12.67
C ALA A 362 -0.29 -33.35 -14.20
N GLU A 363 -0.70 -32.20 -14.75
CA GLU A 363 -0.69 -31.95 -16.18
C GLU A 363 0.60 -31.25 -16.63
N LEU A 364 1.31 -31.85 -17.59
CA LEU A 364 2.57 -31.31 -18.14
C LEU A 364 2.40 -29.92 -18.78
N ARG A 365 1.25 -29.67 -19.42
CA ARG A 365 0.96 -28.40 -20.11
C ARG A 365 0.48 -27.29 -19.19
N SER A 366 0.14 -27.60 -17.93
CA SER A 366 -0.36 -26.59 -17.00
C SER A 366 0.70 -25.52 -16.71
N THR A 367 0.24 -24.28 -16.59
CA THR A 367 1.00 -23.09 -16.18
C THR A 367 0.61 -22.63 -14.77
N GLU A 368 -0.17 -23.43 -14.03
CA GLU A 368 -0.64 -23.09 -12.68
C GLU A 368 0.50 -22.77 -11.71
N GLY A 369 0.31 -21.75 -10.88
CA GLY A 369 1.30 -21.32 -9.88
C GLY A 369 2.20 -20.17 -10.34
N VAL A 370 2.14 -19.76 -11.62
CA VAL A 370 2.85 -18.55 -12.10
C VAL A 370 2.40 -17.28 -11.34
N GLU A 371 1.14 -17.23 -10.92
CA GLU A 371 0.57 -16.16 -10.08
C GLU A 371 1.29 -15.99 -8.73
N LEU A 372 1.92 -17.05 -8.21
CA LEU A 372 2.70 -16.98 -6.96
C LEU A 372 3.95 -16.12 -7.10
N LEU A 373 4.38 -15.81 -8.33
CA LEU A 373 5.54 -14.96 -8.60
C LEU A 373 5.23 -13.47 -8.49
N ASP A 374 3.97 -13.05 -8.61
CA ASP A 374 3.58 -11.63 -8.55
C ASP A 374 4.02 -10.95 -7.23
N PRO A 375 3.69 -11.49 -6.04
CA PRO A 375 4.17 -10.92 -4.78
C PRO A 375 5.69 -11.06 -4.59
N VAL A 376 6.32 -12.07 -5.19
CA VAL A 376 7.79 -12.24 -5.16
C VAL A 376 8.46 -11.13 -5.97
N ILE A 377 7.95 -10.83 -7.17
CA ILE A 377 8.48 -9.79 -8.04
C ILE A 377 8.29 -8.42 -7.39
N ALA A 378 7.13 -8.14 -6.80
CA ALA A 378 6.89 -6.91 -6.06
C ALA A 378 7.91 -6.73 -4.90
N ALA A 379 8.10 -7.78 -4.08
CA ALA A 379 9.09 -7.77 -3.00
C ALA A 379 10.53 -7.56 -3.50
N LEU A 380 10.93 -8.19 -4.61
CA LEU A 380 12.26 -8.03 -5.18
C LEU A 380 12.47 -6.65 -5.81
N ARG A 381 11.46 -6.08 -6.48
CA ARG A 381 11.51 -4.72 -7.04
C ARG A 381 11.65 -3.68 -5.94
N THR A 382 10.87 -3.80 -4.86
CA THR A 382 10.99 -2.89 -3.71
C THR A 382 12.36 -2.97 -3.06
N LEU A 383 12.90 -4.17 -2.86
CA LEU A 383 14.28 -4.34 -2.37
C LEU A 383 15.30 -3.65 -3.28
N CYS A 384 15.17 -3.77 -4.60
CA CYS A 384 16.03 -3.06 -5.55
C CYS A 384 15.95 -1.53 -5.39
N HIS A 385 14.77 -0.98 -5.10
CA HIS A 385 14.60 0.46 -4.85
C HIS A 385 15.17 0.91 -3.49
N LEU A 386 15.14 0.03 -2.48
CA LEU A 386 15.58 0.29 -1.11
C LEU A 386 17.09 0.17 -0.91
N GLU A 387 17.77 -0.59 -1.76
CA GLU A 387 19.22 -0.79 -1.72
C GLU A 387 19.97 0.22 -2.61
N PRO A 388 21.17 0.65 -2.22
CA PRO A 388 21.97 1.56 -3.05
C PRO A 388 22.32 0.91 -4.40
N GLY A 389 22.31 1.70 -5.47
CA GLY A 389 22.68 1.23 -6.82
C GLY A 389 21.71 0.23 -7.46
N GLY A 390 20.45 0.15 -7.00
CA GLY A 390 19.48 -0.81 -7.52
C GLY A 390 19.62 -2.22 -6.92
N GLY A 391 20.38 -2.34 -5.84
CA GLY A 391 20.62 -3.58 -5.12
C GLY A 391 21.79 -4.42 -5.63
N GLY A 392 22.16 -5.39 -4.78
CA GLY A 392 23.23 -6.33 -5.08
C GLY A 392 23.00 -7.12 -6.37
N ARG A 393 24.09 -7.62 -6.97
CA ARG A 393 24.01 -8.43 -8.20
C ARG A 393 23.11 -9.65 -8.03
N GLU A 394 23.21 -10.35 -6.91
CA GLU A 394 22.36 -11.49 -6.60
C GLU A 394 20.86 -11.14 -6.62
N LEU A 395 20.48 -10.02 -5.99
CA LEU A 395 19.09 -9.57 -5.93
C LEU A 395 18.54 -9.32 -7.34
N ARG A 396 19.30 -8.63 -8.18
CA ARG A 396 18.92 -8.35 -9.57
C ARG A 396 18.86 -9.61 -10.44
N VAL A 397 19.75 -10.59 -10.21
CA VAL A 397 19.69 -11.90 -10.87
C VAL A 397 18.42 -12.65 -10.46
N ARG A 398 18.07 -12.66 -9.17
CA ARG A 398 16.83 -13.29 -8.69
C ARG A 398 15.59 -12.62 -9.28
N LEU A 399 15.57 -11.28 -9.34
CA LEU A 399 14.48 -10.53 -9.97
C LEU A 399 14.33 -10.90 -11.46
N ALA A 400 15.43 -10.94 -12.20
CA ALA A 400 15.42 -11.32 -13.61
C ALA A 400 14.93 -12.76 -13.84
N ASP A 401 15.33 -13.72 -12.99
CA ASP A 401 14.83 -15.10 -13.06
C ASP A 401 13.31 -15.14 -12.81
N CYS A 402 12.80 -14.41 -11.82
CA CYS A 402 11.36 -14.34 -11.54
C CYS A 402 10.56 -13.71 -12.68
N LEU A 403 11.06 -12.60 -13.25
CA LEU A 403 10.43 -11.93 -14.40
C LEU A 403 10.41 -12.85 -15.62
N LEU A 404 11.50 -13.57 -15.88
CA LEU A 404 11.57 -14.55 -16.96
C LEU A 404 10.52 -15.65 -16.78
N LEU A 405 10.42 -16.23 -15.58
CA LEU A 405 9.45 -17.27 -15.24
C LEU A 405 8.00 -16.76 -15.30
N ARG A 406 7.77 -15.48 -15.00
CA ARG A 406 6.45 -14.84 -15.05
C ARG A 406 5.94 -14.58 -16.47
N GLY A 407 6.85 -14.37 -17.42
CA GLY A 407 6.54 -14.03 -18.81
C GLY A 407 7.09 -12.66 -19.27
N GLU A 408 7.73 -11.90 -18.39
CA GLU A 408 8.21 -10.54 -18.65
C GLU A 408 9.61 -10.56 -19.30
N HIS A 409 9.71 -11.17 -20.48
CA HIS A 409 10.98 -11.50 -21.14
C HIS A 409 11.83 -10.27 -21.48
N LYS A 410 11.19 -9.16 -21.88
CA LYS A 410 11.89 -7.93 -22.27
C LYS A 410 12.54 -7.24 -21.07
N GLU A 411 11.84 -7.17 -19.94
CA GLU A 411 12.37 -6.59 -18.71
C GLU A 411 13.49 -7.47 -18.14
N ALA A 412 13.28 -8.80 -18.10
CA ALA A 412 14.32 -9.74 -17.71
C ALA A 412 15.59 -9.59 -18.57
N LEU A 413 15.45 -9.48 -19.90
CA LEU A 413 16.58 -9.27 -20.81
C LEU A 413 17.30 -7.93 -20.54
N SER A 414 16.54 -6.86 -20.29
CA SER A 414 17.13 -5.55 -19.97
C SER A 414 18.00 -5.64 -18.71
N ILE A 415 17.47 -6.22 -17.63
CA ILE A 415 18.23 -6.39 -16.38
C ILE A 415 19.47 -7.28 -16.61
N CYS A 416 19.31 -8.42 -17.28
CA CYS A 416 20.43 -9.31 -17.56
C CYS A 416 21.50 -8.67 -18.45
N SER A 417 21.13 -7.87 -19.46
CA SER A 417 22.09 -7.14 -20.29
C SER A 417 22.87 -6.09 -19.51
N GLN A 418 22.23 -5.39 -18.57
CA GLN A 418 22.90 -4.44 -17.68
C GLN A 418 23.87 -5.15 -16.74
N LEU A 419 23.49 -6.34 -16.24
CA LEU A 419 24.35 -7.17 -15.41
C LEU A 419 25.53 -7.76 -16.18
N ALA A 420 25.34 -8.15 -17.44
CA ALA A 420 26.40 -8.65 -18.31
C ALA A 420 27.40 -7.56 -18.73
N ALA A 421 26.91 -6.33 -18.93
CA ALA A 421 27.76 -5.18 -19.30
C ALA A 421 28.56 -4.59 -18.11
N ALA A 422 28.21 -4.93 -16.87
CA ALA A 422 28.87 -4.40 -15.68
C ALA A 422 30.30 -4.97 -15.54
N GLN A 423 31.30 -4.11 -15.77
CA GLN A 423 32.72 -4.47 -15.71
C GLN A 423 33.19 -4.81 -14.27
N GLY A 424 34.06 -5.82 -14.13
CA GLY A 424 34.79 -6.10 -12.89
C GLY A 424 34.12 -7.04 -11.88
N GLN A 425 32.93 -7.60 -12.18
CA GLN A 425 32.29 -8.63 -11.36
C GLN A 425 31.88 -9.83 -12.24
N HIS A 426 32.35 -11.03 -11.87
CA HIS A 426 32.06 -12.28 -12.57
C HIS A 426 31.13 -13.23 -11.78
N SER A 427 30.66 -12.80 -10.59
CA SER A 427 29.72 -13.60 -9.81
C SER A 427 28.41 -13.79 -10.59
N TYR A 428 27.86 -15.01 -10.57
CA TYR A 428 26.65 -15.36 -11.31
C TYR A 428 26.72 -15.19 -12.84
N GLU A 429 27.91 -15.09 -13.46
CA GLU A 429 28.06 -14.87 -14.91
C GLU A 429 27.32 -15.92 -15.75
N ASN A 430 27.52 -17.23 -15.47
CA ASN A 430 26.80 -18.28 -16.18
C ASN A 430 25.27 -18.20 -15.99
N THR A 431 24.81 -17.80 -14.80
CA THR A 431 23.38 -17.63 -14.52
C THR A 431 22.81 -16.47 -15.34
N VAL A 432 23.50 -15.32 -15.38
CA VAL A 432 23.08 -14.17 -16.19
C VAL A 432 23.02 -14.54 -17.67
N GLN A 433 24.04 -15.22 -18.20
CA GLN A 433 24.07 -15.66 -19.60
C GLN A 433 22.93 -16.62 -19.94
N VAL A 434 22.63 -17.59 -19.08
CA VAL A 434 21.47 -18.49 -19.28
C VAL A 434 20.16 -17.73 -19.32
N LEU A 435 19.97 -16.78 -18.40
CA LEU A 435 18.75 -15.97 -18.35
C LEU A 435 18.62 -15.10 -19.61
N CYS A 436 19.72 -14.51 -20.10
CA CYS A 436 19.75 -13.85 -21.41
C CYS A 436 19.29 -14.81 -22.53
N GLY A 437 19.85 -16.02 -22.56
CA GLY A 437 19.54 -17.02 -23.59
C GLY A 437 18.04 -17.37 -23.62
N TYR A 438 17.43 -17.60 -22.46
CA TYR A 438 15.98 -17.84 -22.37
C TYR A 438 15.15 -16.61 -22.70
N ALA A 439 15.54 -15.42 -22.23
CA ALA A 439 14.81 -14.19 -22.53
C ALA A 439 14.83 -13.88 -24.04
N ARG A 440 15.95 -14.11 -24.73
CA ARG A 440 16.08 -14.01 -26.19
C ARG A 440 15.27 -15.09 -26.91
N LEU A 441 15.35 -16.35 -26.47
CA LEU A 441 14.59 -17.47 -27.04
C LEU A 441 13.09 -17.17 -27.01
N LEU A 442 12.58 -16.76 -25.85
CA LEU A 442 11.14 -16.48 -25.66
C LEU A 442 10.70 -15.17 -26.31
N SER A 443 11.63 -14.28 -26.65
CA SER A 443 11.39 -13.07 -27.46
C SER A 443 11.53 -13.30 -28.98
N GLY A 444 11.93 -14.50 -29.41
CA GLY A 444 12.07 -14.89 -30.82
C GLY A 444 13.47 -14.74 -31.43
N ASP A 445 14.47 -14.29 -30.67
CA ASP A 445 15.87 -14.25 -31.11
C ASP A 445 16.57 -15.60 -30.85
N HIS A 446 16.32 -16.56 -31.75
CA HIS A 446 16.86 -17.91 -31.63
C HIS A 446 18.38 -17.97 -31.83
N LYS A 447 18.96 -17.03 -32.58
CA LYS A 447 20.41 -17.00 -32.86
C LYS A 447 21.17 -16.52 -31.63
N GLY A 448 20.80 -15.36 -31.09
CA GLY A 448 21.41 -14.84 -29.87
C GLY A 448 21.20 -15.75 -28.67
N ALA A 449 20.05 -16.44 -28.60
CA ALA A 449 19.80 -17.45 -27.57
C ALA A 449 20.76 -18.64 -27.65
N LEU A 450 21.04 -19.14 -28.86
CA LEU A 450 21.95 -20.25 -29.08
C LEU A 450 23.38 -19.90 -28.64
N GLU A 451 23.86 -18.72 -29.01
CA GLU A 451 25.18 -18.19 -28.60
C GLU A 451 25.30 -18.11 -27.07
N ASP A 452 24.28 -17.56 -26.40
CA ASP A 452 24.26 -17.45 -24.95
C ASP A 452 24.30 -18.82 -24.27
N PHE A 453 23.48 -19.79 -24.71
CA PHE A 453 23.52 -21.14 -24.14
C PHE A 453 24.85 -21.85 -24.40
N GLN A 454 25.42 -21.67 -25.59
CA GLN A 454 26.70 -22.28 -25.95
C GLN A 454 27.85 -21.73 -25.10
N SER A 455 27.85 -20.42 -24.86
CA SER A 455 28.85 -19.76 -24.00
C SER A 455 28.89 -20.32 -22.57
N VAL A 456 27.72 -20.70 -22.03
CA VAL A 456 27.60 -21.29 -20.69
C VAL A 456 28.11 -22.72 -20.66
N ILE A 457 27.84 -23.50 -21.71
CA ILE A 457 28.23 -24.91 -21.80
C ILE A 457 29.74 -25.05 -22.04
N GLU A 458 30.31 -24.13 -22.82
CA GLU A 458 31.74 -24.08 -23.16
C GLU A 458 32.56 -23.31 -22.11
N HIS A 459 31.92 -22.78 -21.06
CA HIS A 459 32.60 -22.07 -20.00
C HIS A 459 33.59 -22.99 -19.26
N ASN A 460 34.76 -22.46 -18.90
CA ASN A 460 35.84 -23.25 -18.27
C ASN A 460 35.45 -23.88 -16.92
N ALA A 461 34.54 -23.24 -16.19
CA ALA A 461 34.00 -23.72 -14.92
C ALA A 461 32.49 -23.45 -14.88
N PRO A 462 31.65 -24.30 -15.51
CA PRO A 462 30.23 -24.01 -15.65
C PRO A 462 29.48 -24.33 -14.35
N HIS A 463 28.65 -23.39 -13.88
CA HIS A 463 27.75 -23.65 -12.75
C HIS A 463 26.74 -24.76 -13.10
N PRO A 464 26.60 -25.84 -12.30
CA PRO A 464 25.82 -27.03 -12.69
C PRO A 464 24.35 -26.74 -13.06
N SER A 465 23.62 -25.96 -12.25
CA SER A 465 22.21 -25.62 -12.56
C SER A 465 22.08 -24.74 -13.80
N SER A 466 23.04 -23.81 -14.01
CA SER A 466 23.05 -22.97 -15.21
C SER A 466 23.36 -23.81 -16.46
N CYS A 467 24.30 -24.76 -16.35
CA CYS A 467 24.61 -25.70 -17.44
C CYS A 467 23.39 -26.56 -17.80
N VAL A 468 22.66 -27.10 -16.81
CA VAL A 468 21.42 -27.84 -17.05
C VAL A 468 20.38 -26.99 -17.78
N ARG A 469 20.16 -25.75 -17.31
CA ARG A 469 19.24 -24.82 -17.97
C ARG A 469 19.69 -24.51 -19.40
N ALA A 470 20.98 -24.28 -19.64
CA ALA A 470 21.54 -24.03 -20.97
C ALA A 470 21.34 -25.22 -21.92
N LEU A 471 21.61 -26.45 -21.46
CA LEU A 471 21.38 -27.69 -22.21
C LEU A 471 19.90 -27.84 -22.59
N CYS A 472 18.98 -27.58 -21.65
CA CYS A 472 17.54 -27.64 -21.94
C CYS A 472 17.11 -26.59 -22.98
N GLY A 473 17.65 -25.37 -22.88
CA GLY A 473 17.33 -24.26 -23.78
C GLY A 473 17.86 -24.50 -25.19
N ARG A 474 19.11 -24.95 -25.31
CA ARG A 474 19.69 -25.37 -26.59
C ARG A 474 18.95 -26.58 -27.17
N GLY A 475 18.60 -27.55 -26.34
CA GLY A 475 17.80 -28.71 -26.72
C GLY A 475 16.43 -28.30 -27.27
N LEU A 476 15.78 -27.29 -26.69
CA LEU A 476 14.52 -26.73 -27.17
C LEU A 476 14.68 -26.06 -28.55
N LEU A 477 15.73 -25.24 -28.75
CA LEU A 477 16.04 -24.66 -30.07
C LEU A 477 16.25 -25.76 -31.12
N ARG A 478 16.91 -26.86 -30.75
CA ARG A 478 17.11 -28.03 -31.62
C ARG A 478 15.81 -28.73 -31.97
N VAL A 479 14.85 -28.86 -31.04
CA VAL A 479 13.52 -29.42 -31.36
C VAL A 479 12.79 -28.53 -32.36
N ILE A 480 12.82 -27.22 -32.14
CA ILE A 480 12.20 -26.24 -33.04
C ILE A 480 12.84 -26.32 -34.44
N GLY A 481 14.15 -26.56 -34.51
CA GLY A 481 14.89 -26.77 -35.76
C GLY A 481 14.80 -28.19 -36.37
N GLY A 482 14.07 -29.12 -35.75
CA GLY A 482 13.93 -30.51 -36.24
C GLY A 482 15.13 -31.44 -35.98
N PHE A 483 16.09 -31.02 -35.16
CA PHE A 483 17.31 -31.79 -34.82
C PHE A 483 17.08 -32.75 -33.64
N ASN A 484 16.14 -33.68 -33.81
CA ASN A 484 15.62 -34.55 -32.75
C ASN A 484 16.70 -35.35 -31.97
N TYR A 485 17.66 -35.96 -32.67
CA TYR A 485 18.73 -36.72 -32.03
C TYR A 485 19.63 -35.83 -31.14
N LEU A 486 20.00 -34.65 -31.65
CA LEU A 486 20.82 -33.69 -30.90
C LEU A 486 20.06 -33.08 -29.71
N THR A 487 18.74 -32.92 -29.80
CA THR A 487 17.91 -32.60 -28.65
C THR A 487 18.04 -33.67 -27.58
N ALA A 488 17.86 -34.95 -27.96
CA ALA A 488 17.90 -36.04 -27.00
C ALA A 488 19.26 -36.12 -26.27
N LEU A 489 20.37 -35.89 -26.97
CA LEU A 489 21.69 -35.82 -26.34
C LEU A 489 21.81 -34.70 -25.30
N ASP A 490 21.26 -33.51 -25.58
CA ASP A 490 21.28 -32.39 -24.63
C ASP A 490 20.46 -32.74 -23.36
N TYR A 491 19.27 -33.30 -23.53
CA TYR A 491 18.40 -33.68 -22.40
C TYR A 491 18.91 -34.89 -21.63
N VAL A 492 19.56 -35.87 -22.28
CA VAL A 492 20.27 -36.95 -21.59
C VAL A 492 21.40 -36.38 -20.72
N THR A 493 22.17 -35.45 -21.26
CA THR A 493 23.27 -34.81 -20.53
C THR A 493 22.73 -34.00 -19.35
N ALA A 494 21.70 -33.20 -19.56
CA ALA A 494 21.04 -32.43 -18.51
C ALA A 494 20.49 -33.33 -17.38
N SER A 495 19.79 -34.40 -17.74
CA SER A 495 19.20 -35.35 -16.79
C SER A 495 20.24 -36.08 -15.95
N ARG A 496 21.41 -36.39 -16.54
CA ARG A 496 22.53 -37.00 -15.83
C ARG A 496 23.19 -36.05 -14.83
N LEU A 497 23.21 -34.75 -15.13
CA LEU A 497 23.79 -33.74 -14.26
C LEU A 497 22.86 -33.45 -13.09
N HIS A 498 21.59 -33.13 -13.36
CA HIS A 498 20.62 -32.82 -12.31
C HIS A 498 19.17 -33.06 -12.79
N PRO A 499 18.54 -34.20 -12.48
CA PRO A 499 17.23 -34.56 -13.02
C PRO A 499 16.11 -33.62 -12.54
N GLN A 500 16.08 -33.29 -11.24
CA GLN A 500 15.06 -32.41 -10.67
C GLN A 500 15.08 -30.98 -11.26
N GLU A 501 16.27 -30.39 -11.45
CA GLU A 501 16.41 -29.07 -12.07
C GLU A 501 16.04 -29.12 -13.57
N THR A 502 16.33 -30.25 -14.23
CA THR A 502 15.90 -30.49 -15.62
C THR A 502 14.37 -30.53 -15.70
N ALA A 503 13.71 -31.24 -14.79
CA ALA A 503 12.25 -31.32 -14.70
C ALA A 503 11.62 -29.94 -14.44
N LEU A 504 12.17 -29.19 -13.47
CA LEU A 504 11.73 -27.82 -13.18
C LEU A 504 11.89 -26.92 -14.40
N THR A 505 13.04 -26.98 -15.08
CA THR A 505 13.33 -26.21 -16.29
C THR A 505 12.33 -26.52 -17.41
N VAL A 506 12.02 -27.79 -17.65
CA VAL A 506 11.01 -28.18 -18.66
C VAL A 506 9.63 -27.66 -18.29
N ARG A 507 9.22 -27.76 -17.02
CA ARG A 507 7.90 -27.32 -16.56
C ARG A 507 7.75 -25.80 -16.50
N CYS A 508 8.85 -25.04 -16.43
CA CYS A 508 8.83 -23.59 -16.30
C CYS A 508 9.17 -22.88 -17.61
N LEU A 509 10.31 -23.21 -18.23
CA LEU A 509 10.94 -22.42 -19.28
C LEU A 509 10.69 -22.97 -20.69
N VAL A 510 10.26 -24.22 -20.82
CA VAL A 510 9.75 -24.73 -22.11
C VAL A 510 8.31 -24.24 -22.29
N PRO A 511 7.98 -23.55 -23.40
CA PRO A 511 6.62 -23.10 -23.67
C PRO A 511 5.62 -24.25 -23.66
N TRP A 512 4.44 -24.03 -23.09
CA TRP A 512 3.44 -25.08 -22.82
C TRP A 512 3.03 -25.87 -24.08
N ASN A 513 3.05 -25.23 -25.25
CA ASN A 513 2.74 -25.84 -26.54
C ASN A 513 3.84 -26.81 -27.03
N TYR A 514 5.10 -26.60 -26.65
CA TYR A 514 6.23 -27.46 -27.04
C TYR A 514 6.51 -28.61 -26.08
N ARG A 515 6.04 -28.56 -24.82
CA ARG A 515 6.33 -29.60 -23.81
C ARG A 515 5.91 -31.01 -24.25
N GLY A 516 4.74 -31.13 -24.86
CA GLY A 516 4.24 -32.42 -25.37
C GLY A 516 5.11 -32.96 -26.51
N LEU A 517 5.44 -32.11 -27.49
CA LEU A 517 6.32 -32.47 -28.59
C LEU A 517 7.70 -32.89 -28.08
N LEU A 518 8.28 -32.12 -27.16
CA LEU A 518 9.57 -32.43 -26.55
C LEU A 518 9.56 -33.82 -25.92
N VAL A 519 8.56 -34.14 -25.09
CA VAL A 519 8.48 -35.47 -24.46
C VAL A 519 8.36 -36.59 -25.50
N THR A 520 7.56 -36.41 -26.56
CA THR A 520 7.46 -37.42 -27.62
C THR A 520 8.79 -37.62 -28.37
N VAL A 521 9.49 -36.54 -28.69
CA VAL A 521 10.80 -36.59 -29.34
C VAL A 521 11.81 -37.30 -28.44
N LEU A 522 11.85 -36.97 -27.14
CA LEU A 522 12.76 -37.59 -26.19
C LEU A 522 12.49 -39.08 -26.00
N LEU A 523 11.21 -39.49 -25.97
CA LEU A 523 10.83 -40.90 -25.89
C LEU A 523 11.28 -41.69 -27.11
N GLU A 524 10.98 -41.21 -28.32
CA GLU A 524 11.33 -41.91 -29.54
C GLU A 524 12.85 -41.96 -29.75
N GLN A 525 13.55 -40.84 -29.55
CA GLN A 525 15.01 -40.84 -29.68
C GLN A 525 15.71 -41.65 -28.59
N GLY A 526 15.16 -41.70 -27.38
CA GLY A 526 15.64 -42.59 -26.33
C GLY A 526 15.57 -44.07 -26.72
N ARG A 527 14.50 -44.49 -27.42
CA ARG A 527 14.39 -45.86 -27.96
C ARG A 527 15.43 -46.11 -29.05
N VAL A 528 15.56 -45.19 -30.00
CA VAL A 528 16.56 -45.29 -31.09
C VAL A 528 17.97 -45.45 -30.52
N MET A 529 18.33 -44.69 -29.48
CA MET A 529 19.63 -44.79 -28.81
C MET A 529 19.89 -46.18 -28.18
N LEU A 530 18.85 -46.88 -27.72
CA LEU A 530 18.96 -48.25 -27.19
C LEU A 530 19.04 -49.29 -28.32
N GLU A 531 18.33 -49.07 -29.43
CA GLU A 531 18.29 -49.96 -30.60
C GLU A 531 19.61 -49.96 -31.38
N GLU A 532 20.23 -48.80 -31.64
CA GLU A 532 21.51 -48.71 -32.38
C GLU A 532 22.67 -49.47 -31.71
N LYS A 533 22.61 -49.60 -30.37
CA LYS A 533 23.58 -50.38 -29.61
C LYS A 533 23.40 -51.89 -29.83
N SER A 534 22.17 -52.35 -30.07
CA SER A 534 21.86 -53.77 -30.30
C SER A 534 22.31 -54.25 -31.69
N SER A 535 22.37 -53.35 -32.69
CA SER A 535 22.86 -53.64 -34.05
C SER A 535 24.40 -53.59 -34.21
N SER A 536 25.13 -53.07 -33.23
CA SER A 536 26.60 -52.90 -33.28
C SER A 536 27.37 -53.86 -32.36
N GLY A 537 26.72 -54.97 -31.98
CA GLY A 537 27.36 -56.04 -31.22
C GLY A 537 28.33 -56.86 -32.08
N GLU A 538 29.62 -56.47 -32.07
CA GLU A 538 30.76 -57.41 -31.91
C GLU A 538 32.16 -56.75 -31.96
N ALA A 539 32.32 -55.48 -32.31
CA ALA A 539 33.66 -54.89 -32.41
C ALA A 539 33.73 -53.43 -31.97
N GLN A 540 33.82 -53.17 -30.65
CA GLN A 540 34.58 -52.05 -30.07
C GLN A 540 34.47 -52.05 -28.54
N SER A 541 35.10 -53.03 -27.91
CA SER A 541 35.61 -52.85 -26.56
C SER A 541 36.89 -52.01 -26.67
N LYS A 542 36.94 -50.87 -25.97
CA LYS A 542 38.05 -49.89 -25.91
C LYS A 542 38.04 -48.80 -26.99
N ARG A 543 37.11 -47.84 -26.90
CA ARG A 543 37.41 -46.40 -26.99
C ARG A 543 36.18 -45.57 -26.59
N ASP A 544 36.43 -44.67 -25.63
CA ASP A 544 35.65 -43.51 -25.22
C ASP A 544 34.37 -43.68 -24.36
N ASN A 545 34.57 -43.42 -23.06
CA ASN A 545 33.57 -43.07 -22.04
C ASN A 545 32.71 -41.81 -22.35
N HIS A 546 32.74 -41.29 -23.58
CA HIS A 546 32.16 -39.99 -23.96
C HIS A 546 30.93 -40.08 -24.87
N ARG A 547 30.41 -41.28 -25.17
CA ARG A 547 29.12 -41.39 -25.87
C ARG A 547 27.98 -41.05 -24.91
N SER A 548 27.39 -39.87 -25.06
CA SER A 548 26.24 -39.41 -24.25
C SER A 548 24.99 -40.27 -24.48
N GLY A 549 24.85 -40.95 -25.62
CA GLY A 549 23.83 -41.98 -25.90
C GLY A 549 24.08 -43.34 -25.23
N THR A 550 24.64 -43.38 -24.03
CA THR A 550 24.81 -44.63 -23.27
C THR A 550 23.48 -45.07 -22.66
N PRO A 551 23.25 -46.38 -22.43
CA PRO A 551 22.04 -46.86 -21.76
C PRO A 551 21.87 -46.27 -20.34
N ALA A 552 22.97 -45.90 -19.67
CA ALA A 552 22.92 -45.14 -18.42
C ALA A 552 22.37 -43.71 -18.61
N GLY A 553 22.73 -43.05 -19.72
CA GLY A 553 22.15 -41.76 -20.08
C GLY A 553 20.67 -41.85 -20.45
N VAL A 554 20.27 -42.89 -21.20
CA VAL A 554 18.86 -43.15 -21.50
C VAL A 554 18.07 -43.48 -20.22
N GLN A 555 18.66 -44.18 -19.25
CA GLN A 555 18.03 -44.43 -17.95
C GLN A 555 17.80 -43.13 -17.15
N ALA A 556 18.75 -42.19 -17.16
CA ALA A 556 18.58 -40.88 -16.55
C ALA A 556 17.47 -40.07 -17.25
N LEU A 557 17.44 -40.08 -18.59
CA LEU A 557 16.38 -39.45 -19.37
C LEU A 557 15.01 -40.08 -19.08
N ALA A 558 14.92 -41.40 -19.01
CA ALA A 558 13.66 -42.09 -18.73
C ALA A 558 13.13 -41.76 -17.32
N SER A 559 14.04 -41.60 -16.34
CA SER A 559 13.69 -41.15 -14.99
C SER A 559 13.10 -39.74 -15.00
N LEU A 560 13.72 -38.80 -15.72
CA LEU A 560 13.15 -37.46 -15.95
C LEU A 560 11.76 -37.55 -16.59
N LEU A 561 11.59 -38.37 -17.62
CA LEU A 561 10.31 -38.49 -18.33
C LEU A 561 9.21 -39.08 -17.44
N MET A 562 9.56 -39.98 -16.51
CA MET A 562 8.63 -40.47 -15.47
C MET A 562 8.22 -39.36 -14.50
N GLU A 563 9.13 -38.45 -14.12
CA GLU A 563 8.79 -37.27 -13.30
C GLU A 563 7.89 -36.27 -14.05
N LEU A 564 8.08 -36.13 -15.36
CA LEU A 564 7.26 -35.26 -16.21
C LEU A 564 5.89 -35.86 -16.53
N GLN A 565 5.80 -37.20 -16.61
CA GLN A 565 4.58 -37.94 -16.94
C GLN A 565 4.46 -39.23 -16.10
N PRO A 566 4.06 -39.12 -14.82
CA PRO A 566 4.03 -40.27 -13.90
C PRO A 566 3.00 -41.34 -14.29
N SER A 567 1.95 -40.97 -15.03
CA SER A 567 0.86 -41.86 -15.45
C SER A 567 1.06 -42.48 -16.84
N SER A 568 2.22 -42.29 -17.47
CA SER A 568 2.51 -42.76 -18.83
C SER A 568 3.37 -44.02 -18.83
N ASP A 569 2.92 -45.04 -19.56
CA ASP A 569 3.65 -46.31 -19.69
C ASP A 569 4.94 -46.14 -20.49
N GLY A 570 5.00 -45.16 -21.40
CA GLY A 570 6.13 -44.94 -22.32
C GLY A 570 7.47 -44.71 -21.61
N PRO A 571 7.56 -43.72 -20.71
CA PRO A 571 8.75 -43.49 -19.88
C PRO A 571 9.16 -44.69 -19.02
N GLN A 572 8.20 -45.41 -18.43
CA GLN A 572 8.46 -46.59 -17.60
C GLN A 572 9.04 -47.75 -18.43
N ILE A 573 8.47 -47.97 -19.61
CA ILE A 573 8.97 -48.93 -20.60
C ILE A 573 10.41 -48.57 -21.01
N LEU A 574 10.66 -47.30 -21.34
CA LEU A 574 12.00 -46.85 -21.73
C LEU A 574 13.01 -47.05 -20.58
N ALA A 575 12.61 -46.78 -19.34
CA ALA A 575 13.45 -47.01 -18.17
C ALA A 575 13.77 -48.50 -17.98
N ALA A 576 12.78 -49.37 -18.13
CA ALA A 576 12.97 -50.82 -18.04
C ALA A 576 13.88 -51.36 -19.15
N ASP A 577 13.69 -50.90 -20.39
CA ASP A 577 14.50 -51.30 -21.54
C ASP A 577 15.96 -50.82 -21.35
N ALA A 578 16.18 -49.62 -20.79
CA ALA A 578 17.51 -49.12 -20.44
C ALA A 578 18.16 -49.92 -19.30
N LEU A 579 17.42 -50.27 -18.25
CA LEU A 579 17.90 -51.11 -17.14
C LEU A 579 18.25 -52.53 -17.61
N TYR A 580 17.46 -53.10 -18.52
CA TYR A 580 17.74 -54.38 -19.15
C TYR A 580 19.08 -54.35 -19.92
N GLN A 581 19.31 -53.30 -20.73
CA GLN A 581 20.57 -53.09 -21.45
C GLN A 581 21.79 -52.80 -20.55
N LEU A 582 21.55 -52.44 -19.28
CA LEU A 582 22.58 -52.33 -18.24
C LEU A 582 22.81 -53.63 -17.47
N GLY A 583 22.07 -54.70 -17.77
CA GLY A 583 22.12 -55.98 -17.04
C GLY A 583 21.38 -55.97 -15.70
N ARG A 584 20.63 -54.90 -15.38
CA ARG A 584 19.89 -54.72 -14.11
C ARG A 584 18.46 -55.27 -14.21
N VAL A 585 18.35 -56.54 -14.58
CA VAL A 585 17.07 -57.21 -14.93
C VAL A 585 16.06 -57.20 -13.77
N GLU A 586 16.51 -57.43 -12.54
CA GLU A 586 15.64 -57.43 -11.35
C GLU A 586 15.01 -56.06 -11.08
N GLU A 587 15.74 -54.98 -11.33
CA GLU A 587 15.22 -53.62 -11.15
C GLU A 587 14.25 -53.24 -12.27
N ALA A 588 14.55 -53.64 -13.51
CA ALA A 588 13.63 -53.48 -14.64
C ALA A 588 12.29 -54.20 -14.38
N TYR A 589 12.35 -55.43 -13.85
CA TYR A 589 11.16 -56.20 -13.49
C TYR A 589 10.36 -55.52 -12.37
N ARG A 590 11.02 -55.12 -11.28
CA ARG A 590 10.36 -54.42 -10.15
C ARG A 590 9.70 -53.11 -10.58
N LEU A 591 10.36 -52.35 -11.47
CA LEU A 591 9.83 -51.08 -12.00
C LEU A 591 8.52 -51.30 -12.77
N LEU A 592 8.49 -52.26 -13.71
CA LEU A 592 7.28 -52.54 -14.49
C LEU A 592 6.18 -53.19 -13.67
N LEU A 593 6.54 -53.98 -12.64
CA LEU A 593 5.57 -54.58 -11.73
C LEU A 593 4.90 -53.52 -10.85
N ALA A 594 5.65 -52.55 -10.34
CA ALA A 594 5.12 -51.44 -9.55
C ALA A 594 4.17 -50.53 -10.34
N ALA A 595 4.39 -50.41 -11.65
CA ALA A 595 3.50 -49.67 -12.55
C ALA A 595 2.16 -50.36 -12.82
N GLY A 596 2.04 -51.65 -12.51
CA GLY A 596 0.96 -52.50 -12.96
C GLY A 596 -0.11 -52.80 -11.92
N THR A 597 -1.13 -51.94 -11.75
CA THR A 597 -2.45 -52.34 -11.21
C THR A 597 -3.56 -51.40 -11.71
N PRO A 598 -4.79 -51.87 -12.06
CA PRO A 598 -5.25 -53.27 -12.22
C PRO A 598 -5.30 -53.77 -13.68
N ASN A 599 -5.11 -52.91 -14.69
CA ASN A 599 -5.18 -53.29 -16.12
C ASN A 599 -3.84 -53.06 -16.83
N LEU A 600 -2.98 -54.08 -16.81
CA LEU A 600 -1.70 -54.08 -17.50
C LEU A 600 -1.89 -54.03 -19.03
N ARG A 601 -1.32 -53.03 -19.70
CA ARG A 601 -1.39 -52.90 -21.17
C ARG A 601 -0.42 -53.84 -21.88
N ALA A 602 -0.75 -54.25 -23.11
CA ALA A 602 0.02 -55.24 -23.88
C ALA A 602 1.54 -54.96 -23.98
N PRO A 603 2.03 -53.70 -24.19
CA PRO A 603 3.46 -53.43 -24.25
C PRO A 603 4.22 -53.69 -22.94
N VAL A 604 3.55 -53.51 -21.79
CA VAL A 604 4.10 -53.79 -20.45
C VAL A 604 4.09 -55.28 -20.18
N LEU A 605 2.99 -55.98 -20.52
CA LEU A 605 2.89 -57.43 -20.40
C LEU A 605 3.98 -58.16 -21.20
N ALA A 606 4.22 -57.72 -22.44
CA ALA A 606 5.28 -58.29 -23.29
C ALA A 606 6.65 -58.19 -22.62
N ARG A 607 6.98 -57.02 -22.05
CA ARG A 607 8.27 -56.78 -21.38
C ARG A 607 8.39 -57.55 -20.07
N LEU A 608 7.33 -57.62 -19.27
CA LEU A 608 7.31 -58.46 -18.07
C LEU A 608 7.53 -59.94 -18.42
N ALA A 609 6.93 -60.44 -19.49
CA ALA A 609 7.12 -61.81 -19.95
C ALA A 609 8.57 -62.08 -20.38
N LEU A 610 9.18 -61.15 -21.14
CA LEU A 610 10.59 -61.21 -21.54
C LEU A 610 11.54 -61.18 -20.34
N LEU A 611 11.29 -60.31 -19.37
CA LEU A 611 12.10 -60.22 -18.16
C LEU A 611 12.00 -61.49 -17.30
N GLN A 612 10.79 -62.06 -17.15
CA GLN A 612 10.60 -63.33 -16.44
C GLN A 612 11.29 -64.51 -17.16
N LEU A 613 11.28 -64.51 -18.49
CA LEU A 613 11.99 -65.51 -19.28
C LEU A 613 13.50 -65.41 -19.04
N HIS A 614 14.05 -64.20 -19.07
CA HIS A 614 15.47 -63.97 -18.79
C HIS A 614 15.87 -64.35 -17.35
N ARG A 615 14.93 -64.29 -16.40
CA ARG A 615 15.13 -64.74 -15.01
C ARG A 615 14.95 -66.26 -14.82
N GLY A 616 14.48 -66.98 -15.83
CA GLY A 616 14.24 -68.43 -15.78
C GLY A 616 12.86 -68.86 -15.24
N PHE A 617 11.92 -67.92 -15.05
CA PHE A 617 10.58 -68.20 -14.50
C PHE A 617 9.56 -68.54 -15.59
N HIS A 618 9.71 -69.71 -16.23
CA HIS A 618 8.89 -70.14 -17.37
C HIS A 618 7.37 -70.22 -17.09
N TYR A 619 6.98 -70.61 -15.87
CA TYR A 619 5.56 -70.67 -15.49
C TYR A 619 4.93 -69.26 -15.51
N ASP A 620 5.59 -68.29 -14.89
CA ASP A 620 5.11 -66.90 -14.81
C ASP A 620 5.10 -66.24 -16.19
N THR A 621 6.11 -66.51 -17.03
CA THR A 621 6.12 -66.08 -18.43
C THR A 621 4.88 -66.58 -19.18
N ASN A 622 4.54 -67.85 -19.06
CA ASN A 622 3.35 -68.42 -19.70
C ASN A 622 2.05 -67.77 -19.21
N GLN A 623 1.95 -67.44 -17.92
CA GLN A 623 0.79 -66.74 -17.38
C GLN A 623 0.65 -65.33 -17.92
N LEU A 624 1.77 -64.59 -18.07
CA LEU A 624 1.77 -63.25 -18.66
C LEU A 624 1.43 -63.26 -20.15
N LEU A 625 1.93 -64.24 -20.91
CA LEU A 625 1.60 -64.40 -22.34
C LEU A 625 0.13 -64.72 -22.55
N LYS A 626 -0.47 -65.57 -21.71
CA LYS A 626 -1.93 -65.84 -21.75
C LYS A 626 -2.74 -64.56 -21.59
N LYS A 627 -2.33 -63.66 -20.69
CA LYS A 627 -2.99 -62.35 -20.49
C LYS A 627 -2.79 -61.36 -21.64
N LEU A 628 -1.82 -61.59 -22.52
CA LEU A 628 -1.55 -60.74 -23.67
C LEU A 628 -2.34 -61.16 -24.91
N ILE A 629 -2.66 -62.45 -25.03
CA ILE A 629 -3.33 -63.06 -26.19
C ILE A 629 -4.86 -63.02 -26.04
N VAL A 630 -5.37 -62.96 -24.81
CA VAL A 630 -6.79 -62.74 -24.46
C VAL A 630 -7.07 -61.25 -24.40
#